data_AF-A0A0C9RY22-F1
#
_entry.id   AF-A0A0C9RY22-F1
#
_cell.length_a   1.000
_cell.length_b   1.000
_cell.length_c   1.000
_cell.angle_alpha   90.00
_cell.angle_beta   90.00
_cell.angle_gamma   90.00
#
_symmetry.space_group_name_H-M   'P 1'
#
loop_
_entity.id
_entity.type
_entity.pdbx_description
1 polymer ?
#
loop_
_entity_poly.entity_id
_entity_poly.type
_entity_poly.pdbx_seq_one_letter_code
_entity_poly.pdbx_strand_id
1 'polypeptide(L)'
;MASPPHPRKLAFTVGLLSAALELVLAQVSERPNCSPQSLSRCYEDYRAQLWGSGRQPGNDGYAGICRSIKMKSLCHRTISSCPEAVKANFSRQERGYEALRDIVCDEQAFQDYREAKSCQDGAKLQTCEDEQVPPFLPENPAQEMDDYGCRLFQAATTCYDEAFRSDCSMSLKSAKAAFTKGQSAVLMLTGCNSSASLFVAHQHLLLAVVTLVLLRSTSCG
;
A
#
# COMPACT_ATOMS: atom_id res chain seq x y z
N MET A 1 -36.46 57.42 -25.54
CA MET A 1 -36.20 56.60 -26.74
C MET A 1 -34.81 55.99 -26.58
N ALA A 2 -34.71 54.68 -26.33
CA ALA A 2 -33.43 54.00 -26.15
C ALA A 2 -32.92 53.49 -27.51
N SER A 3 -31.67 53.79 -27.85
CA SER A 3 -31.03 53.33 -29.09
C SER A 3 -30.89 51.81 -29.12
N PRO A 4 -31.13 51.14 -30.26
CA PRO A 4 -30.97 49.70 -30.37
C PRO A 4 -29.49 49.31 -30.22
N PRO A 5 -29.20 48.21 -29.51
CA PRO A 5 -27.82 47.77 -29.30
C PRO A 5 -27.17 47.35 -30.63
N HIS A 6 -25.93 47.80 -30.84
CA HIS A 6 -25.16 47.49 -32.04
C HIS A 6 -24.88 45.97 -32.16
N PRO A 7 -25.15 45.35 -33.33
CA PRO A 7 -25.05 43.90 -33.54
C PRO A 7 -23.64 43.34 -33.30
N ARG A 8 -22.60 44.18 -33.44
CA ARG A 8 -21.21 43.81 -33.15
C ARG A 8 -20.92 43.59 -31.67
N LYS A 9 -21.58 44.31 -30.76
CA LYS A 9 -21.39 44.13 -29.31
C LYS A 9 -22.01 42.82 -28.82
N LEU A 10 -23.17 42.46 -29.38
CA LEU A 10 -23.90 41.23 -29.06
C LEU A 10 -23.12 39.98 -29.50
N ALA A 11 -22.54 39.99 -30.70
CA ALA A 11 -21.73 38.89 -31.20
C ALA A 11 -20.45 38.65 -30.37
N PHE A 12 -19.78 39.71 -29.92
CA PHE A 12 -18.60 39.61 -29.08
C PHE A 12 -18.91 39.04 -27.68
N THR A 13 -20.01 39.47 -27.05
CA THR A 13 -20.42 38.94 -25.75
C THR A 13 -20.84 37.47 -25.82
N VAL A 14 -21.53 37.07 -26.90
CA VAL A 14 -21.91 35.66 -27.11
C VAL A 14 -20.67 34.79 -27.36
N GLY A 15 -19.71 35.25 -28.17
CA GLY A 15 -18.46 34.52 -28.40
C GLY A 15 -17.61 34.34 -27.14
N LEU A 16 -17.52 35.37 -26.29
CA LEU A 16 -16.82 35.29 -25.00
C LEU A 16 -17.53 34.34 -24.02
N LEU A 17 -18.86 34.33 -23.99
CA LEU A 17 -19.64 33.42 -23.16
C LEU A 17 -19.51 31.96 -23.62
N SER A 18 -19.48 31.71 -24.93
CA SER A 18 -19.24 30.37 -25.48
C SER A 18 -17.84 29.86 -25.16
N ALA A 19 -16.81 30.70 -25.32
CA ALA A 19 -15.43 30.33 -24.96
C ALA A 19 -15.26 30.07 -23.46
N ALA A 20 -15.90 30.87 -22.61
CA ALA A 20 -15.89 30.65 -21.16
C ALA A 20 -16.63 29.35 -20.78
N LEU A 21 -17.74 29.02 -21.46
CA LEU A 21 -18.49 27.79 -21.22
C LEU A 21 -17.71 26.54 -21.64
N GLU A 22 -17.00 26.58 -22.78
CA GLU A 22 -16.10 25.48 -23.19
C GLU A 22 -14.94 25.30 -22.21
N LEU A 23 -14.38 26.39 -21.68
CA LEU A 23 -13.32 26.32 -20.66
C LEU A 23 -13.83 25.69 -19.35
N VAL A 24 -15.06 26.03 -18.93
CA VAL A 24 -15.70 25.47 -17.73
C VAL A 24 -16.05 23.99 -17.94
N LEU A 25 -16.54 23.61 -19.13
CA LEU A 25 -16.85 22.22 -19.46
C LEU A 25 -15.59 21.35 -19.55
N ALA A 26 -14.49 21.87 -20.07
CA ALA A 26 -13.19 21.20 -20.07
C ALA A 26 -12.68 20.95 -18.63
N GLN A 27 -12.86 21.91 -17.72
CA GLN A 27 -12.50 21.75 -16.30
C GLN A 27 -13.39 20.73 -15.55
N VAL A 28 -14.61 20.48 -16.02
CA VAL A 28 -15.50 19.46 -15.43
C VAL A 28 -15.08 18.04 -15.85
N SER A 29 -14.47 17.87 -17.03
CA SER A 29 -14.00 16.56 -17.53
C SER A 29 -12.70 16.07 -16.89
N GLU A 30 -11.89 16.96 -16.29
CA GLU A 30 -10.61 16.62 -15.64
C GLU A 30 -10.67 16.63 -14.11
N ARG A 31 -11.87 16.56 -13.50
CA ARG A 31 -11.92 16.48 -12.04
C ARG A 31 -11.22 15.19 -11.58
N PRO A 32 -10.26 15.29 -10.64
CA PRO A 32 -9.58 14.12 -10.10
C PRO A 32 -10.61 13.14 -9.55
N ASN A 33 -10.52 11.87 -9.95
CA ASN A 33 -11.35 10.82 -9.35
C ASN A 33 -10.85 10.55 -7.93
N CYS A 34 -11.43 11.25 -6.95
CA CYS A 34 -11.10 11.11 -5.53
C CYS A 34 -11.84 9.96 -4.83
N SER A 35 -12.33 8.96 -5.58
CA SER A 35 -12.92 7.77 -4.97
C SER A 35 -11.85 6.95 -4.24
N PRO A 36 -12.16 6.35 -3.08
CA PRO A 36 -11.20 5.56 -2.32
C PRO A 36 -10.53 4.45 -3.13
N GLN A 37 -11.29 3.77 -3.99
CA GLN A 37 -10.78 2.69 -4.84
C GLN A 37 -9.76 3.19 -5.88
N SER A 38 -10.00 4.34 -6.50
CA SER A 38 -9.06 4.91 -7.48
C SER A 38 -7.77 5.37 -6.82
N LEU A 39 -7.89 5.95 -5.63
CA LEU A 39 -6.75 6.40 -4.84
C LEU A 39 -5.92 5.22 -4.30
N SER A 40 -6.55 4.12 -3.86
CA SER A 40 -5.84 2.89 -3.43
C SER A 40 -5.02 2.29 -4.56
N ARG A 41 -5.60 2.17 -5.75
CA ARG A 41 -4.89 1.69 -6.95
C ARG A 41 -3.67 2.53 -7.29
N CYS A 42 -3.70 3.84 -7.05
CA CYS A 42 -2.52 4.69 -7.26
C CYS A 42 -1.30 4.25 -6.44
N TYR A 43 -1.52 3.69 -5.25
CA TYR A 43 -0.46 3.24 -4.35
C TYR A 43 -0.02 1.80 -4.66
N GLU A 44 -0.94 0.95 -5.09
CA GLU A 44 -0.66 -0.45 -5.43
C GLU A 44 0.43 -0.60 -6.50
N ASP A 45 0.48 0.31 -7.49
CA ASP A 45 1.48 0.25 -8.57
C ASP A 45 2.93 0.30 -8.06
N TYR A 46 3.18 0.93 -6.90
CA TYR A 46 4.54 1.06 -6.38
C TYR A 46 5.08 -0.22 -5.76
N ARG A 47 4.23 -1.17 -5.31
CA ARG A 47 4.71 -2.41 -4.69
C ARG A 47 5.58 -3.25 -5.64
N ALA A 48 5.32 -3.14 -6.95
CA ALA A 48 6.07 -3.83 -7.99
C ALA A 48 7.57 -3.45 -8.01
N GLN A 49 7.94 -2.28 -7.44
CA GLN A 49 9.33 -1.85 -7.36
C GLN A 49 10.18 -2.79 -6.47
N LEU A 50 9.59 -3.40 -5.43
CA LEU A 50 10.28 -4.39 -4.58
C LEU A 50 10.30 -5.80 -5.18
N TRP A 51 9.33 -6.17 -6.01
CA TRP A 51 9.19 -7.54 -6.52
C TRP A 51 9.81 -7.80 -7.88
N GLY A 52 10.25 -6.75 -8.59
CA GLY A 52 11.18 -6.90 -9.70
C GLY A 52 10.68 -7.72 -10.90
N SER A 53 9.39 -7.67 -11.24
CA SER A 53 8.86 -8.37 -12.42
C SER A 53 8.68 -7.52 -13.69
N GLY A 54 8.93 -6.19 -13.68
CA GLY A 54 8.47 -5.33 -14.78
C GLY A 54 9.52 -4.48 -15.52
N ARG A 55 10.67 -4.18 -14.93
CA ARG A 55 11.70 -3.38 -15.61
C ARG A 55 13.07 -3.95 -15.27
N GLN A 56 13.64 -4.62 -16.27
CA GLN A 56 15.08 -4.73 -16.35
C GLN A 56 15.62 -3.30 -16.16
N PRO A 57 16.55 -3.07 -15.22
CA PRO A 57 17.12 -1.75 -15.07
C PRO A 57 17.62 -1.34 -16.46
N GLY A 58 17.10 -0.22 -16.97
CA GLY A 58 17.63 0.33 -18.21
C GLY A 58 19.10 0.69 -18.04
N ASN A 59 19.69 1.39 -19.00
CA ASN A 59 21.09 1.82 -18.92
C ASN A 59 21.43 2.57 -17.61
N ASP A 60 20.43 3.16 -16.94
CA ASP A 60 20.55 3.90 -15.69
C ASP A 60 20.63 3.02 -14.42
N GLY A 61 20.55 1.69 -14.54
CA GLY A 61 20.75 0.79 -13.42
C GLY A 61 19.77 1.02 -12.26
N TYR A 62 20.29 0.87 -11.04
CA TYR A 62 19.61 1.16 -9.78
C TYR A 62 19.14 2.63 -9.67
N ALA A 63 19.94 3.59 -10.16
CA ALA A 63 19.61 5.01 -10.11
C ALA A 63 18.32 5.34 -10.88
N GLY A 64 18.05 4.62 -11.97
CA GLY A 64 16.80 4.71 -12.72
C GLY A 64 15.57 4.29 -11.89
N ILE A 65 15.70 3.24 -11.08
CA ILE A 65 14.63 2.74 -10.21
C ILE A 65 14.30 3.78 -9.13
N CYS A 66 15.31 4.29 -8.42
CA CYS A 66 15.10 5.33 -7.41
C CYS A 66 14.49 6.62 -8.01
N ARG A 67 14.93 7.03 -9.21
CA ARG A 67 14.33 8.18 -9.91
C ARG A 67 12.87 7.93 -10.25
N SER A 68 12.52 6.75 -10.74
CA SER A 68 11.16 6.38 -11.10
C SER A 68 10.20 6.47 -9.92
N ILE A 69 10.58 5.94 -8.75
CA ILE A 69 9.71 6.00 -7.56
C ILE A 69 9.59 7.43 -7.01
N LYS A 70 10.66 8.24 -7.09
CA LYS A 70 10.65 9.66 -6.68
C LYS A 70 9.75 10.54 -7.56
N MET A 71 9.59 10.20 -8.83
CA MET A 71 8.83 11.04 -9.77
C MET A 71 7.32 11.10 -9.50
N LYS A 72 6.79 10.28 -8.58
CA LYS A 72 5.36 10.04 -8.29
C LYS A 72 4.55 9.74 -9.57
N SER A 73 3.73 8.68 -9.55
CA SER A 73 2.80 8.38 -10.64
C SER A 73 1.85 9.56 -10.85
N LEU A 74 1.35 9.73 -12.08
CA LEU A 74 0.34 10.75 -12.37
C LEU A 74 -0.87 10.59 -11.43
N CYS A 75 -1.30 9.35 -11.21
CA CYS A 75 -2.34 8.96 -10.26
C CYS A 75 -2.05 9.53 -8.85
N HIS A 76 -0.85 9.31 -8.32
CA HIS A 76 -0.46 9.84 -7.01
C HIS A 76 -0.40 11.38 -6.96
N ARG A 77 0.06 12.03 -8.03
CA ARG A 77 0.04 13.51 -8.10
C ARG A 77 -1.37 14.08 -8.05
N THR A 78 -2.35 13.42 -8.66
CA THR A 78 -3.75 13.87 -8.63
C THR A 78 -4.38 13.83 -7.22
N ILE A 79 -3.83 13.03 -6.30
CA ILE A 79 -4.27 12.99 -4.88
C ILE A 79 -4.12 14.36 -4.22
N SER A 80 -3.09 15.14 -4.58
CA SER A 80 -2.87 16.48 -4.02
C SER A 80 -4.03 17.44 -4.27
N SER A 81 -4.80 17.20 -5.33
CA SER A 81 -5.96 17.98 -5.75
C SER A 81 -7.28 17.50 -5.13
N CYS A 82 -7.28 16.40 -4.38
CA CYS A 82 -8.45 15.92 -3.64
C CYS A 82 -8.70 16.72 -2.35
N PRO A 83 -9.95 16.76 -1.86
CA PRO A 83 -10.28 17.42 -0.59
C PRO A 83 -9.44 16.90 0.58
N GLU A 84 -9.12 17.75 1.56
CA GLU A 84 -8.30 17.37 2.73
C GLU A 84 -8.86 16.17 3.50
N ALA A 85 -10.19 16.11 3.66
CA ALA A 85 -10.84 14.98 4.32
C ALA A 85 -10.57 13.63 3.60
N VAL A 86 -10.46 13.66 2.27
CA VAL A 86 -10.09 12.47 1.49
C VAL A 86 -8.61 12.17 1.66
N LYS A 87 -7.73 13.18 1.52
CA LYS A 87 -6.28 13.01 1.66
C LYS A 87 -5.89 12.45 3.04
N ALA A 88 -6.56 12.89 4.10
CA ALA A 88 -6.34 12.40 5.46
C ALA A 88 -6.53 10.87 5.59
N ASN A 89 -7.50 10.30 4.85
CA ASN A 89 -7.76 8.86 4.83
C ASN A 89 -6.65 8.04 4.17
N PHE A 90 -5.74 8.67 3.42
CA PHE A 90 -4.61 8.02 2.75
C PHE A 90 -3.26 8.28 3.43
N SER A 91 -3.26 8.90 4.62
CA SER A 91 -2.02 9.20 5.36
C SER A 91 -1.17 7.96 5.66
N ARG A 92 -1.79 6.79 5.84
CA ARG A 92 -1.07 5.54 6.05
C ARG A 92 -0.40 5.03 4.77
N GLN A 93 -1.11 5.08 3.65
CA GLN A 93 -0.61 4.71 2.34
C GLN A 93 0.53 5.65 1.90
N GLU A 94 0.44 6.95 2.18
CA GLU A 94 1.53 7.90 1.93
C GLU A 94 2.79 7.52 2.74
N ARG A 95 2.65 7.20 4.03
CA ARG A 95 3.79 6.71 4.84
C ARG A 95 4.35 5.39 4.31
N GLY A 96 3.50 4.50 3.81
CA GLY A 96 3.93 3.27 3.13
C GLY A 96 4.73 3.57 1.86
N TYR A 97 4.28 4.53 1.06
CA TYR A 97 5.01 5.01 -0.12
C TYR A 97 6.36 5.63 0.25
N GLU A 98 6.43 6.46 1.29
CA GLU A 98 7.69 7.04 1.77
C GLU A 98 8.66 5.96 2.25
N ALA A 99 8.20 5.02 3.08
CA ALA A 99 9.03 3.90 3.54
C ALA A 99 9.52 3.03 2.38
N LEU A 100 8.66 2.75 1.41
CA LEU A 100 9.01 2.02 0.20
C LEU A 100 10.06 2.76 -0.61
N ARG A 101 9.86 4.07 -0.85
CA ARG A 101 10.81 4.93 -1.57
C ARG A 101 12.15 4.94 -0.87
N ASP A 102 12.18 5.05 0.45
CA ASP A 102 13.41 5.10 1.23
C ASP A 102 14.17 3.76 1.15
N ILE A 103 13.47 2.62 1.16
CA ILE A 103 14.09 1.31 0.89
C ILE A 103 14.61 1.23 -0.54
N VAL A 104 13.81 1.61 -1.54
CA VAL A 104 14.18 1.51 -2.95
C VAL A 104 15.31 2.47 -3.32
N CYS A 105 15.44 3.61 -2.63
CA CYS A 105 16.47 4.63 -2.85
C CYS A 105 17.69 4.51 -1.93
N ASP A 106 17.70 3.53 -1.02
CA ASP A 106 18.90 3.04 -0.33
C ASP A 106 19.35 1.73 -0.99
N GLU A 107 20.50 1.75 -1.67
CA GLU A 107 20.93 0.63 -2.52
C GLU A 107 21.15 -0.63 -1.69
N GLN A 108 21.76 -0.47 -0.52
CA GLN A 108 22.01 -1.59 0.37
C GLN A 108 20.70 -2.16 0.90
N ALA A 109 19.79 -1.31 1.39
CA ALA A 109 18.50 -1.79 1.90
C ALA A 109 17.66 -2.49 0.81
N PHE A 110 17.75 -2.02 -0.44
CA PHE A 110 17.07 -2.64 -1.57
C PHE A 110 17.66 -4.02 -1.90
N GLN A 111 18.99 -4.15 -1.95
CA GLN A 111 19.63 -5.45 -2.19
C GLN A 111 19.39 -6.42 -1.03
N ASP A 112 19.52 -5.96 0.22
CA ASP A 112 19.25 -6.75 1.42
C ASP A 112 17.82 -7.33 1.39
N TYR A 113 16.82 -6.52 1.00
CA TYR A 113 15.45 -7.01 0.85
C TYR A 113 15.33 -8.10 -0.24
N ARG A 114 15.96 -7.88 -1.40
CA ARG A 114 15.90 -8.85 -2.52
C ARG A 114 16.58 -10.16 -2.16
N GLU A 115 17.75 -10.09 -1.54
CA GLU A 115 18.48 -11.25 -1.06
C GLU A 115 17.68 -11.98 0.02
N ALA A 116 17.16 -11.25 1.02
CA ALA A 116 16.30 -11.83 2.05
C ALA A 116 15.08 -12.53 1.46
N LYS A 117 14.40 -11.95 0.47
CA LYS A 117 13.29 -12.61 -0.22
C LYS A 117 13.74 -13.90 -0.91
N SER A 118 14.93 -13.93 -1.51
CA SER A 118 15.48 -15.11 -2.18
C SER A 118 15.92 -16.23 -1.21
N CYS A 119 16.07 -15.92 0.07
CA CYS A 119 16.45 -16.88 1.11
C CYS A 119 15.28 -17.74 1.62
N GLN A 120 14.09 -17.56 1.06
CA GLN A 120 12.93 -18.40 1.37
C GLN A 120 12.88 -19.63 0.44
N ASP A 121 12.57 -20.78 1.01
CA ASP A 121 12.13 -21.98 0.31
C ASP A 121 10.65 -21.80 -0.06
N GLY A 122 10.37 -21.75 -1.36
CA GLY A 122 9.02 -21.48 -1.85
C GLY A 122 8.00 -22.54 -1.45
N ALA A 123 8.39 -23.81 -1.35
CA ALA A 123 7.47 -24.89 -0.98
C ALA A 123 7.10 -24.84 0.50
N LYS A 124 8.08 -24.56 1.37
CA LYS A 124 7.83 -24.35 2.80
C LYS A 124 7.02 -23.09 3.05
N LEU A 125 7.34 -22.00 2.34
CA LEU A 125 6.59 -20.76 2.44
C LEU A 125 5.13 -20.99 2.07
N GLN A 126 4.87 -21.62 0.92
CA GLN A 126 3.51 -21.92 0.47
C GLN A 126 2.76 -22.79 1.48
N THR A 127 3.40 -23.84 1.99
CA THR A 127 2.78 -24.75 2.97
C THR A 127 2.37 -23.99 4.23
N CYS A 128 3.26 -23.16 4.77
CA CYS A 128 2.94 -22.33 5.93
C CYS A 128 1.86 -21.27 5.60
N GLU A 129 1.92 -20.63 4.43
CA GLU A 129 0.91 -19.65 4.00
C GLU A 129 -0.48 -20.27 3.87
N ASP A 130 -0.59 -21.48 3.33
CA ASP A 130 -1.87 -22.23 3.20
C ASP A 130 -2.47 -22.57 4.58
N GLU A 131 -1.62 -22.82 5.59
CA GLU A 131 -2.05 -23.02 6.99
C GLU A 131 -2.49 -21.71 7.66
N GLN A 132 -1.79 -20.60 7.40
CA GLN A 132 -2.10 -19.29 7.96
C GLN A 132 -3.31 -18.62 7.29
N VAL A 133 -3.53 -18.90 6.00
CA VAL A 133 -4.54 -18.27 5.15
C VAL A 133 -5.38 -19.37 4.50
N PRO A 134 -6.34 -19.97 5.22
CA PRO A 134 -7.14 -21.06 4.69
C PRO A 134 -7.87 -20.65 3.40
N PRO A 135 -8.07 -21.60 2.45
CA PRO A 135 -8.71 -21.33 1.18
C PRO A 135 -10.12 -20.78 1.38
N PHE A 136 -10.43 -19.71 0.66
CA PHE A 136 -11.62 -18.90 0.89
C PHE A 136 -12.74 -19.26 -0.10
N LEU A 137 -13.98 -19.40 0.38
CA LEU A 137 -15.20 -19.50 -0.42
C LEU A 137 -15.95 -18.15 -0.32
N PRO A 138 -15.96 -17.31 -1.37
CA PRO A 138 -16.39 -15.92 -1.22
C PRO A 138 -17.91 -15.73 -1.23
N GLU A 139 -18.41 -14.92 -0.30
CA GLU A 139 -19.75 -14.33 -0.34
C GLU A 139 -19.74 -12.93 -1.00
N ASN A 140 -18.61 -12.18 -0.94
CA ASN A 140 -18.46 -10.87 -1.59
C ASN A 140 -17.04 -10.64 -2.18
N PRO A 141 -16.84 -10.91 -3.48
CA PRO A 141 -15.50 -11.03 -4.07
C PRO A 141 -14.64 -9.76 -4.07
N ALA A 142 -15.20 -8.55 -4.06
CA ALA A 142 -14.41 -7.32 -4.24
C ALA A 142 -13.75 -6.80 -2.95
N GLN A 143 -14.47 -6.81 -1.82
CA GLN A 143 -13.93 -6.36 -0.53
C GLN A 143 -12.99 -7.42 0.07
N GLU A 144 -13.22 -8.69 -0.26
CA GLU A 144 -12.48 -9.82 0.30
C GLU A 144 -11.14 -10.07 -0.40
N MET A 145 -10.95 -9.58 -1.63
CA MET A 145 -9.68 -9.67 -2.36
C MET A 145 -8.58 -8.78 -1.75
N ASP A 146 -8.92 -7.57 -1.31
CA ASP A 146 -7.97 -6.66 -0.64
C ASP A 146 -7.54 -7.26 0.70
N ASP A 147 -8.50 -7.78 1.47
CA ASP A 147 -8.25 -8.48 2.74
C ASP A 147 -7.41 -9.75 2.56
N TYR A 148 -7.64 -10.52 1.50
CA TYR A 148 -6.83 -11.70 1.19
C TYR A 148 -5.37 -11.32 0.93
N GLY A 149 -5.12 -10.30 0.10
CA GLY A 149 -3.76 -9.80 -0.13
C GLY A 149 -3.07 -9.35 1.16
N CYS A 150 -3.79 -8.67 2.04
CA CYS A 150 -3.27 -8.27 3.35
C CYS A 150 -2.87 -9.47 4.21
N ARG A 151 -3.73 -10.50 4.29
CA ARG A 151 -3.44 -11.73 5.03
C ARG A 151 -2.23 -12.46 4.45
N LEU A 152 -2.11 -12.49 3.12
CA LEU A 152 -0.97 -13.15 2.47
C LEU A 152 0.36 -12.45 2.79
N PHE A 153 0.44 -11.12 2.74
CA PHE A 153 1.68 -10.41 3.13
C PHE A 153 2.03 -10.59 4.61
N GLN A 154 1.01 -10.65 5.47
CA GLN A 154 1.19 -10.95 6.90
C GLN A 154 1.70 -12.38 7.09
N ALA A 155 1.08 -13.36 6.44
CA ALA A 155 1.49 -14.75 6.47
C ALA A 155 2.92 -14.94 5.98
N ALA A 156 3.30 -14.31 4.86
CA ALA A 156 4.66 -14.35 4.35
C ALA A 156 5.71 -13.87 5.37
N THR A 157 5.36 -12.88 6.20
CA THR A 157 6.22 -12.36 7.27
C THR A 157 6.27 -13.32 8.46
N THR A 158 5.13 -13.89 8.86
CA THR A 158 5.03 -14.88 9.94
C THR A 158 5.78 -16.17 9.60
N CYS A 159 5.63 -16.65 8.37
CA CYS A 159 6.19 -17.89 7.83
C CYS A 159 7.68 -17.79 7.48
N TYR A 160 8.30 -16.62 7.64
CA TYR A 160 9.66 -16.39 7.16
C TYR A 160 10.69 -17.33 7.79
N ASP A 161 10.59 -17.60 9.10
CA ASP A 161 11.56 -18.44 9.81
C ASP A 161 11.49 -19.91 9.37
N GLU A 162 10.28 -20.40 9.13
CA GLU A 162 10.05 -21.77 8.66
C GLU A 162 10.48 -21.96 7.20
N ALA A 163 10.21 -20.95 6.38
CA ALA A 163 10.63 -20.92 4.99
C ALA A 163 12.12 -20.65 4.84
N PHE A 164 12.85 -20.22 5.87
CA PHE A 164 14.24 -19.82 5.71
C PHE A 164 15.14 -20.99 5.31
N ARG A 165 15.92 -20.78 4.25
CA ARG A 165 16.91 -21.74 3.79
C ARG A 165 18.21 -21.61 4.57
N SER A 166 18.70 -22.71 5.12
CA SER A 166 19.95 -22.74 5.88
C SER A 166 21.21 -22.45 5.06
N ASP A 167 21.14 -22.55 3.73
CA ASP A 167 22.23 -22.27 2.79
C ASP A 167 22.24 -20.81 2.28
N CYS A 168 21.36 -19.95 2.81
CA CYS A 168 21.35 -18.53 2.52
C CYS A 168 22.64 -17.83 3.00
N SER A 169 23.14 -16.88 2.22
CA SER A 169 24.32 -16.05 2.54
C SER A 169 24.07 -15.09 3.71
N MET A 170 22.83 -14.66 3.93
CA MET A 170 22.43 -13.85 5.08
C MET A 170 22.13 -14.74 6.29
N SER A 171 22.36 -14.22 7.49
CA SER A 171 21.81 -14.86 8.71
C SER A 171 20.28 -14.75 8.72
N LEU A 172 19.58 -15.74 9.29
CA LEU A 172 18.12 -15.69 9.49
C LEU A 172 17.67 -14.35 10.09
N LYS A 173 18.38 -13.86 11.11
CA LYS A 173 18.06 -12.59 11.79
C LYS A 173 18.13 -11.40 10.83
N SER A 174 19.22 -11.29 10.06
CA SER A 174 19.41 -10.18 9.11
C SER A 174 18.41 -10.26 7.96
N ALA A 175 18.21 -11.46 7.41
CA ALA A 175 17.30 -11.70 6.31
C ALA A 175 15.86 -11.37 6.70
N LYS A 176 15.39 -11.90 7.85
CA LYS A 176 14.06 -11.59 8.40
C LYS A 176 13.85 -10.10 8.62
N ALA A 177 14.84 -9.41 9.18
CA ALA A 177 14.74 -7.96 9.41
C ALA A 177 14.59 -7.18 8.10
N ALA A 178 15.41 -7.48 7.09
CA ALA A 178 15.33 -6.84 5.79
C ALA A 178 13.99 -7.13 5.08
N PHE A 179 13.57 -8.39 5.05
CA PHE A 179 12.29 -8.81 4.48
C PHE A 179 11.10 -8.12 5.17
N THR A 180 11.05 -8.16 6.51
CA THR A 180 9.98 -7.57 7.32
C THR A 180 9.88 -6.06 7.12
N LYS A 181 11.02 -5.36 6.97
CA LYS A 181 11.05 -3.92 6.67
C LYS A 181 10.32 -3.63 5.34
N GLY A 182 10.61 -4.40 4.29
CA GLY A 182 9.94 -4.28 3.00
C GLY A 182 8.46 -4.65 3.04
N GLN A 183 8.10 -5.77 3.69
CA GLN A 183 6.69 -6.17 3.83
C GLN A 183 5.87 -5.16 4.63
N SER A 184 6.44 -4.56 5.67
CA SER A 184 5.78 -3.51 6.45
C SER A 184 5.49 -2.27 5.60
N ALA A 185 6.42 -1.88 4.73
CA ALA A 185 6.21 -0.79 3.77
C ALA A 185 5.05 -1.11 2.81
N VAL A 186 5.00 -2.34 2.27
CA VAL A 186 3.91 -2.80 1.39
C VAL A 186 2.57 -2.83 2.11
N LEU A 187 2.49 -3.39 3.33
CA LEU A 187 1.25 -3.43 4.12
C LEU A 187 0.70 -2.04 4.46
N MET A 188 1.58 -1.06 4.69
CA MET A 188 1.17 0.34 4.85
C MET A 188 0.66 0.93 3.54
N LEU A 189 1.41 0.70 2.45
CA LEU A 189 1.12 1.21 1.11
C LEU A 189 -0.23 0.74 0.59
N THR A 190 -0.60 -0.51 0.82
CA THR A 190 -1.89 -1.09 0.39
C THR A 190 -3.04 -0.77 1.35
N GLY A 191 -2.80 -0.02 2.42
CA GLY A 191 -3.84 0.32 3.38
C GLY A 191 -4.27 -0.86 4.28
N CYS A 192 -3.61 -2.02 4.19
CA CYS A 192 -3.89 -3.19 5.02
C CYS A 192 -3.77 -2.85 6.50
N ASN A 193 -4.86 -2.80 7.25
CA ASN A 193 -4.78 -2.58 8.69
C ASN A 193 -3.77 -3.58 9.27
N SER A 194 -2.72 -3.04 9.89
CA SER A 194 -1.86 -3.82 10.78
C SER A 194 -2.67 -4.12 12.02
N SER A 195 -3.78 -4.84 11.84
CA SER A 195 -4.42 -5.58 12.90
C SER A 195 -3.32 -6.51 13.38
N ALA A 196 -2.71 -6.10 14.47
CA ALA A 196 -1.99 -6.94 15.39
C ALA A 196 -2.93 -8.06 15.86
N SER A 197 -3.37 -8.95 14.96
CA SER A 197 -4.17 -10.13 15.27
C SER A 197 -3.36 -11.17 16.05
N LEU A 198 -2.04 -11.01 16.14
CA LEU A 198 -1.18 -11.77 17.06
C LEU A 198 -1.19 -11.22 18.50
N PHE A 199 -1.57 -9.95 18.73
CA PHE A 199 -1.59 -9.37 20.08
C PHE A 199 -2.90 -9.57 20.82
N VAL A 200 -4.00 -9.85 20.13
CA VAL A 200 -5.29 -10.17 20.76
C VAL A 200 -5.25 -11.55 21.43
N ALA A 201 -4.60 -12.54 20.79
CA ALA A 201 -4.41 -13.86 21.40
C ALA A 201 -3.55 -13.81 22.69
N HIS A 202 -2.49 -12.98 22.72
CA HIS A 202 -1.65 -12.83 23.91
C HIS A 202 -2.32 -12.04 25.04
N GLN A 203 -3.14 -11.03 24.75
CA GLN A 203 -3.87 -10.30 25.78
C GLN A 203 -4.96 -11.15 26.45
N HIS A 204 -5.66 -12.00 25.70
CA HIS A 204 -6.63 -12.94 26.29
C HIS A 204 -5.96 -14.06 27.11
N LEU A 205 -4.77 -14.54 26.69
CA LEU A 205 -4.05 -15.56 27.44
C LEU A 205 -3.50 -15.03 28.78
N LEU A 206 -3.00 -13.79 28.80
CA LEU A 206 -2.54 -13.14 30.04
C LEU A 206 -3.69 -12.86 31.00
N LEU A 207 -4.86 -12.44 30.51
CA LEU A 207 -6.06 -12.25 31.34
C LEU A 207 -6.59 -13.57 31.91
N ALA A 208 -6.54 -14.67 31.15
CA ALA A 208 -6.95 -16.00 31.61
C ALA A 208 -6.02 -16.56 32.72
N VAL A 209 -4.70 -16.34 32.59
CA VAL A 209 -3.73 -16.75 33.61
C VAL A 209 -3.91 -15.95 34.90
N VAL A 210 -4.12 -14.63 34.81
CA VAL A 210 -4.35 -13.78 35.99
C VAL A 210 -5.65 -14.16 36.71
N THR A 211 -6.73 -14.44 35.98
CA THR A 211 -7.99 -14.90 36.60
C THR A 211 -7.86 -16.28 37.26
N LEU A 212 -7.14 -17.23 36.65
CA LEU A 212 -6.87 -18.54 37.26
C LEU A 212 -6.02 -18.46 38.54
N VAL A 213 -5.03 -17.58 38.58
CA VAL A 213 -4.20 -17.36 39.78
C VAL A 213 -5.02 -16.71 40.90
N LEU A 214 -5.83 -15.71 40.58
CA LEU A 214 -6.70 -15.05 41.56
C LEU A 214 -7.77 -16.00 42.13
N LEU A 215 -8.42 -16.80 41.28
CA LEU A 215 -9.42 -17.79 41.71
C LEU A 215 -8.82 -18.87 42.61
N ARG A 216 -7.57 -19.31 42.36
CA ARG A 216 -6.89 -20.27 43.24
C ARG A 216 -6.48 -19.67 44.58
N SER A 217 -6.15 -18.38 44.63
CA SER A 217 -5.76 -17.71 45.88
C SER A 217 -6.93 -17.43 46.82
N THR A 218 -8.16 -17.39 46.33
CA THR A 218 -9.37 -17.14 47.15
C THR A 218 -10.04 -18.40 47.68
N SER A 219 -9.62 -19.60 47.26
CA SER A 219 -10.16 -20.89 47.74
C SER A 219 -9.32 -21.56 48.84
N CYS A 220 -8.27 -20.89 49.33
CA CYS A 220 -7.58 -21.26 50.56
C CYS A 220 -7.75 -20.14 51.59
N GLY A 221 -8.96 -20.01 52.11
CA GLY A 221 -9.33 -19.15 53.24
C GLY A 221 -10.42 -19.83 54.03
#